data_AF-A0A1F8ARW0-F1
#
_entry.id   AF-A0A1F8ARW0-F1
#
_cell.length_a   1.000
_cell.length_b   1.000
_cell.length_c   1.000
_cell.angle_alpha   90.00
_cell.angle_beta   90.00
_cell.angle_gamma   90.00
#
_symmetry.space_group_name_H-M   'P 1'
#
loop_
_entity.id
_entity.type
_entity.pdbx_description
1 polymer ?
#
loop_
_entity_poly.entity_id
_entity_poly.type
_entity_poly.pdbx_seq_one_letter_code
_entity_poly.pdbx_strand_id
1 'polypeptide(L)'
;MKKKIVIITATLAVALLIVVVSQSKEKQTTQSVIECQKVAIKEPTPIMMNQPFEQNKAPEGREFYMLSNQSSPWSSESFDVDGDGKPEDIMTANLAMNHTPHLLKIVKEGQVIFEAEGANIYAEAVEDGNGFVLGITTDWNTNQTKRTRYEYKNGEFIPVWYQENCR
;
A
#
# COMPACT_ATOMS: atom_id res chain seq x y z
N MET A 1 42.39 -48.03 -58.93
CA MET A 1 42.30 -49.51 -58.93
C MET A 1 41.29 -49.95 -57.87
N LYS A 2 40.36 -50.84 -58.24
CA LYS A 2 39.35 -51.45 -57.37
C LYS A 2 39.99 -52.38 -56.32
N LYS A 3 39.28 -52.59 -55.21
CA LYS A 3 39.32 -53.69 -54.19
C LYS A 3 39.68 -53.14 -52.80
N LYS A 4 39.04 -53.53 -51.69
CA LYS A 4 37.99 -54.52 -51.41
C LYS A 4 37.30 -54.07 -50.12
N ILE A 5 35.99 -54.32 -50.07
CA ILE A 5 35.16 -54.17 -48.88
C ILE A 5 35.53 -55.30 -47.90
N VAL A 6 35.71 -54.96 -46.63
CA VAL A 6 35.67 -55.92 -45.51
C VAL A 6 34.63 -55.40 -44.54
N ILE A 7 33.55 -56.16 -44.41
CA ILE A 7 32.47 -55.95 -43.45
C ILE A 7 32.88 -56.67 -42.17
N ILE A 8 33.01 -55.93 -41.06
CA ILE A 8 33.05 -56.53 -39.73
C ILE A 8 31.83 -56.00 -38.98
N THR A 9 30.84 -56.88 -38.86
CA THR A 9 29.66 -56.73 -38.03
C THR A 9 30.10 -56.92 -36.57
N ALA A 10 29.92 -55.90 -35.73
CA ALA A 10 30.04 -56.04 -34.29
C ALA A 10 28.76 -55.53 -33.63
N THR A 11 28.08 -56.47 -32.99
CA THR A 11 26.79 -56.39 -32.34
C THR A 11 26.88 -55.65 -31.00
N LEU A 12 25.74 -55.02 -30.63
CA LEU A 12 25.22 -54.93 -29.26
C LEU A 12 25.82 -53.89 -28.30
N ALA A 13 25.02 -52.89 -27.96
CA ALA A 13 24.50 -52.67 -26.61
C ALA A 13 23.58 -51.44 -26.62
N VAL A 14 22.27 -51.66 -26.74
CA VAL A 14 21.28 -50.62 -26.46
C VAL A 14 21.18 -50.50 -24.94
N ALA A 15 21.91 -49.54 -24.38
CA ALA A 15 21.71 -49.13 -23.00
C ALA A 15 20.41 -48.33 -22.91
N LEU A 16 19.35 -48.98 -22.45
CA LEU A 16 18.07 -48.35 -22.13
C LEU A 16 18.27 -47.49 -20.88
N LEU A 17 18.52 -46.19 -21.05
CA LEU A 17 18.51 -45.23 -19.95
C LEU A 17 17.05 -44.92 -19.62
N ILE A 18 16.49 -45.65 -18.65
CA ILE A 18 15.22 -45.25 -18.02
C ILE A 18 15.56 -44.08 -17.09
N VAL A 19 15.44 -42.86 -17.59
CA VAL A 19 15.34 -41.69 -16.71
C VAL A 19 13.96 -41.76 -16.07
N VAL A 20 13.91 -42.25 -14.82
CA VAL A 20 12.75 -42.06 -13.96
C VAL A 20 12.71 -40.57 -13.64
N VAL A 21 12.00 -39.82 -14.48
CA VAL A 21 11.55 -38.47 -14.12
C VAL A 21 10.53 -38.67 -13.01
N SER A 22 11.01 -38.60 -11.77
CA SER A 22 10.14 -38.48 -10.61
C SER A 22 9.43 -37.14 -10.75
N GLN A 23 8.24 -37.15 -11.37
CA GLN A 23 7.35 -36.02 -11.33
C GLN A 23 6.92 -35.86 -9.87
N SER A 24 7.67 -35.04 -9.16
CA SER A 24 7.20 -34.32 -7.98
C SER A 24 5.86 -33.70 -8.37
N LYS A 25 4.76 -34.31 -7.91
CA LYS A 25 3.47 -33.63 -7.84
C LYS A 25 3.65 -32.52 -6.81
N GLU A 26 4.19 -31.40 -7.25
CA GLU A 26 3.96 -30.13 -6.58
C GLU A 26 2.45 -29.96 -6.53
N LYS A 27 1.93 -30.12 -5.32
CA LYS A 27 0.58 -29.78 -4.96
C LYS A 27 0.50 -28.27 -5.16
N GLN A 28 0.15 -27.84 -6.37
CA GLN A 28 -0.26 -26.47 -6.66
C GLN A 28 -1.48 -26.22 -5.78
N THR A 29 -1.22 -25.69 -4.60
CA THR A 29 -2.20 -24.98 -3.80
C THR A 29 -2.60 -23.82 -4.67
N THR A 30 -3.75 -23.92 -5.34
CA THR A 30 -4.44 -22.81 -5.98
C THR A 30 -4.70 -21.78 -4.89
N GLN A 31 -3.74 -20.89 -4.70
CA GLN A 31 -3.90 -19.68 -3.94
C GLN A 31 -4.92 -18.88 -4.74
N SER A 32 -6.18 -18.91 -4.27
CA SER A 32 -7.24 -18.12 -4.90
C SER A 32 -6.71 -16.71 -4.99
N VAL A 33 -6.61 -16.19 -6.21
CA VAL A 33 -6.33 -14.77 -6.45
C VAL A 33 -7.45 -14.04 -5.70
N ILE A 34 -7.11 -13.45 -4.56
CA ILE A 34 -8.06 -12.61 -3.81
C ILE A 34 -8.26 -11.41 -4.71
N GLU A 35 -9.34 -11.44 -5.48
CA GLU A 35 -9.71 -10.35 -6.36
C GLU A 35 -9.97 -9.12 -5.48
N CYS A 36 -9.27 -8.04 -5.78
CA CYS A 36 -9.27 -6.82 -5.00
C CYS A 36 -10.59 -6.06 -5.13
N GLN A 37 -11.62 -6.56 -4.45
CA GLN A 37 -12.97 -6.02 -4.55
C GLN A 37 -13.11 -4.73 -3.74
N LYS A 38 -13.53 -3.64 -4.42
CA LYS A 38 -14.00 -2.42 -3.75
C LYS A 38 -15.33 -2.70 -3.06
N VAL A 39 -15.39 -2.43 -1.77
CA VAL A 39 -16.60 -2.52 -0.96
C VAL A 39 -17.14 -1.12 -0.77
N ALA A 40 -18.32 -0.84 -1.32
CA ALA A 40 -19.00 0.45 -1.16
C ALA A 40 -19.44 0.67 0.29
N ILE A 41 -19.29 1.90 0.79
CA ILE A 41 -19.73 2.31 2.12
C ILE A 41 -21.16 2.86 2.00
N LYS A 42 -22.14 2.17 2.61
CA LYS A 42 -23.56 2.50 2.44
C LYS A 42 -24.01 3.73 3.23
N GLU A 43 -23.42 3.93 4.40
CA GLU A 43 -23.76 5.01 5.32
C GLU A 43 -22.47 5.68 5.76
N PRO A 44 -21.87 6.52 4.89
CA PRO A 44 -20.61 7.15 5.20
C PRO A 44 -20.80 8.25 6.24
N THR A 45 -19.88 8.33 7.19
CA THR A 45 -19.79 9.47 8.11
C THR A 45 -18.89 10.53 7.46
N PRO A 46 -19.42 11.71 7.09
CA PRO A 46 -18.59 12.79 6.59
C PRO A 46 -17.60 13.26 7.66
N ILE A 47 -16.40 13.61 7.23
CA ILE A 47 -15.35 14.15 8.09
C ILE A 47 -15.18 15.62 7.73
N MET A 48 -15.40 16.49 8.71
CA MET A 48 -15.12 17.91 8.63
C MET A 48 -14.26 18.31 9.81
N MET A 49 -13.16 19.00 9.53
CA MET A 49 -12.31 19.62 10.55
C MET A 49 -12.01 21.05 10.15
N ASN A 50 -11.82 21.89 11.17
CA ASN A 50 -11.41 23.27 11.01
C ASN A 50 -10.73 23.74 12.29
N GLN A 51 -9.58 23.14 12.57
CA GLN A 51 -8.76 23.47 13.74
C GLN A 51 -7.39 23.96 13.28
N PRO A 52 -6.78 24.94 13.96
CA PRO A 52 -5.44 25.39 13.62
C PRO A 52 -4.45 24.22 13.65
N PHE A 53 -3.55 24.16 12.67
CA PHE A 53 -2.47 23.20 12.65
C PHE A 53 -1.40 23.57 13.69
N GLU A 54 -1.36 22.81 14.78
CA GLU A 54 -0.37 22.98 15.86
C GLU A 54 0.87 22.09 15.59
N GLN A 55 1.85 22.61 14.85
CA GLN A 55 3.04 21.85 14.41
C GLN A 55 3.81 21.16 15.55
N ASN A 56 3.80 21.74 16.76
CA ASN A 56 4.58 21.24 17.90
C ASN A 56 3.75 20.44 18.91
N LYS A 57 2.52 20.04 18.56
CA LYS A 57 1.63 19.33 19.48
C LYS A 57 1.07 18.08 18.83
N ALA A 58 1.40 16.94 19.43
CA ALA A 58 0.79 15.67 19.05
C ALA A 58 -0.65 15.57 19.60
N PRO A 59 -1.52 14.80 18.92
CA PRO A 59 -2.89 14.57 19.36
C PRO A 59 -2.94 13.88 20.72
N GLU A 60 -3.98 14.24 21.49
CA GLU A 60 -4.36 13.61 22.77
C GLU A 60 -3.25 13.61 23.85
N GLY A 61 -2.29 14.55 23.77
CA GLY A 61 -1.21 14.64 24.76
C GLY A 61 -0.15 13.55 24.64
N ARG A 62 -0.09 12.83 23.51
CA ARG A 62 1.04 11.97 23.16
C ARG A 62 2.28 12.80 22.83
N GLU A 63 3.39 12.11 22.58
CA GLU A 63 4.63 12.72 22.12
C GLU A 63 4.94 12.27 20.70
N PHE A 64 5.58 13.14 19.92
CA PHE A 64 6.14 12.71 18.65
C PHE A 64 7.37 11.84 18.89
N TYR A 65 7.48 10.78 18.12
CA TYR A 65 8.72 10.03 18.04
C TYR A 65 9.63 10.67 17.00
N MET A 66 10.72 11.28 17.47
CA MET A 66 11.71 11.94 16.63
C MET A 66 13.05 11.22 16.69
N LEU A 67 13.64 10.99 15.52
CA LEU A 67 15.04 10.58 15.42
C LEU A 67 15.95 11.76 15.78
N SER A 68 17.15 11.48 16.30
CA SER A 68 18.09 12.52 16.77
C SER A 68 18.55 13.51 15.68
N ASN A 69 18.38 13.15 14.41
CA ASN A 69 18.71 13.99 13.25
C ASN A 69 17.49 14.73 12.66
N GLN A 70 16.29 14.58 13.22
CA GLN A 70 15.09 15.27 12.75
C GLN A 70 14.93 16.63 13.43
N SER A 71 14.71 17.68 12.64
CA SER A 71 14.38 19.03 13.12
C SER A 71 12.88 19.27 13.25
N SER A 72 12.05 18.39 12.69
CA SER A 72 10.59 18.44 12.70
C SER A 72 10.05 17.03 12.88
N PRO A 73 8.96 16.84 13.65
CA PRO A 73 8.30 15.53 13.75
C PRO A 73 7.50 15.18 12.48
N TRP A 74 7.25 16.17 11.62
CA TRP A 74 6.43 16.03 10.43
C TRP A 74 7.27 15.81 9.18
N SER A 75 6.82 14.86 8.35
CA SER A 75 7.13 14.78 6.92
C SER A 75 5.98 15.39 6.13
N SER A 76 6.28 16.09 5.03
CA SER A 76 5.30 16.81 4.23
C SER A 76 5.36 16.39 2.76
N GLU A 77 4.20 16.17 2.18
CA GLU A 77 3.96 16.10 0.73
C GLU A 77 2.81 17.07 0.42
N SER A 78 2.53 17.38 -0.86
CA SER A 78 1.42 18.26 -1.18
C SER A 78 0.71 17.83 -2.47
N PHE A 79 -0.61 17.81 -2.45
CA PHE A 79 -1.47 17.61 -3.63
C PHE A 79 -2.87 18.16 -3.37
N ASP A 80 -3.60 18.44 -4.45
CA ASP A 80 -4.99 18.93 -4.40
C ASP A 80 -5.90 17.79 -3.93
N VAL A 81 -6.64 18.03 -2.84
CA VAL A 81 -7.62 17.10 -2.30
C VAL A 81 -9.04 17.64 -2.31
N ASP A 82 -9.26 18.87 -2.72
CA ASP A 82 -10.58 19.49 -2.69
C ASP A 82 -11.09 19.96 -4.04
N GLY A 83 -10.28 19.78 -5.09
CA GLY A 83 -10.60 20.01 -6.48
C GLY A 83 -10.56 21.49 -6.87
N ASP A 84 -9.97 22.37 -6.05
CA ASP A 84 -9.85 23.80 -6.35
C ASP A 84 -8.62 24.14 -7.21
N GLY A 85 -7.79 23.15 -7.54
CA GLY A 85 -6.58 23.29 -8.35
C GLY A 85 -5.36 23.80 -7.57
N LYS A 86 -5.44 23.93 -6.25
CA LYS A 86 -4.31 24.27 -5.37
C LYS A 86 -3.97 23.07 -4.50
N PRO A 87 -2.68 22.83 -4.24
CA PRO A 87 -2.29 21.73 -3.37
C PRO A 87 -2.50 22.07 -1.88
N GLU A 88 -2.97 21.09 -1.12
CA GLU A 88 -2.93 21.08 0.35
C GLU A 88 -1.68 20.35 0.85
N ASP A 89 -1.29 20.65 2.09
CA ASP A 89 -0.16 19.97 2.74
C ASP A 89 -0.63 18.67 3.41
N ILE A 90 0.02 17.58 3.07
CA ILE A 90 -0.17 16.24 3.63
C ILE A 90 0.94 15.98 4.64
N MET A 91 0.59 16.13 5.91
CA MET A 91 1.52 16.09 7.03
C MET A 91 1.44 14.73 7.72
N THR A 92 2.56 14.01 7.78
CA THR A 92 2.64 12.71 8.45
C THR A 92 3.65 12.74 9.59
N ALA A 93 3.34 12.07 10.70
CA ALA A 93 4.24 12.00 11.86
C ALA A 93 4.24 10.63 12.53
N ASN A 94 5.36 10.32 13.19
CA ASN A 94 5.51 9.13 14.02
C ASN A 94 5.11 9.50 15.46
N LEU A 95 4.24 8.70 16.09
CA LEU A 95 3.78 8.93 17.47
C LEU A 95 4.31 7.90 18.48
N ALA A 96 4.97 6.85 18.01
CA ALA A 96 5.57 5.82 18.85
C ALA A 96 6.94 5.41 18.29
N MET A 97 7.70 4.59 19.03
CA MET A 97 8.99 4.00 18.58
C MET A 97 8.83 3.00 17.41
N ASN A 98 7.83 3.19 16.57
CA ASN A 98 7.68 2.50 15.31
C ASN A 98 8.11 3.46 14.19
N HIS A 99 9.03 3.00 13.34
CA HIS A 99 9.64 3.82 12.30
C HIS A 99 8.70 4.06 11.09
N THR A 100 7.39 4.17 11.33
CA THR A 100 6.38 4.42 10.28
C THR A 100 5.39 5.47 10.77
N PRO A 101 4.78 6.24 9.86
CA PRO A 101 3.77 7.23 10.24
C PRO A 101 2.59 6.61 10.99
N HIS A 102 2.10 7.33 11.99
CA HIS A 102 0.93 6.95 12.81
C HIS A 102 -0.18 7.99 12.76
N LEU A 103 0.15 9.18 12.29
CA LEU A 103 -0.72 10.32 12.19
C LEU A 103 -0.59 10.91 10.81
N LEU A 104 -1.73 11.18 10.20
CA LEU A 104 -1.83 11.95 8.97
C LEU A 104 -2.78 13.12 9.21
N LYS A 105 -2.35 14.32 8.83
CA LYS A 105 -3.18 15.52 8.78
C LYS A 105 -3.12 16.12 7.38
N ILE A 106 -4.25 16.58 6.88
CA ILE A 106 -4.31 17.41 5.69
C ILE A 106 -4.54 18.84 6.13
N VAL A 107 -3.68 19.75 5.67
CA VAL A 107 -3.66 21.14 6.09
C VAL A 107 -3.89 22.06 4.89
N LYS A 108 -4.90 22.92 5.02
CA LYS A 108 -5.22 23.99 4.07
C LYS A 108 -5.19 25.32 4.79
N GLU A 109 -4.37 26.25 4.31
CA GLU A 109 -4.26 27.62 4.87
C GLU A 109 -4.02 27.62 6.40
N GLY A 110 -3.20 26.68 6.88
CA GLY A 110 -2.88 26.53 8.31
C GLY A 110 -3.99 25.90 9.16
N GLN A 111 -5.08 25.42 8.55
CA GLN A 111 -6.15 24.68 9.21
C GLN A 111 -6.07 23.19 8.85
N VAL A 112 -6.26 22.33 9.85
CA VAL A 112 -6.48 20.89 9.64
C VAL A 112 -7.88 20.68 9.10
N ILE A 113 -7.98 20.14 7.89
CA ILE A 113 -9.24 19.82 7.20
C ILE A 113 -9.54 18.32 7.18
N PHE A 114 -8.55 17.49 7.51
CA PHE A 114 -8.70 16.04 7.72
C PHE A 114 -7.63 15.54 8.68
N GLU A 115 -7.97 14.57 9.53
CA GLU A 115 -7.06 13.88 10.43
C GLU A 115 -7.39 12.40 10.47
N ALA A 116 -6.37 11.56 10.43
CA ALA A 116 -6.50 10.14 10.63
C ALA A 116 -5.30 9.55 11.36
N GLU A 117 -5.56 8.45 12.05
CA GLU A 117 -4.54 7.67 12.73
C GLU A 117 -4.57 6.22 12.28
N GLY A 118 -3.40 5.61 12.22
CA GLY A 118 -3.26 4.21 11.82
C GLY A 118 -1.81 3.84 11.62
N ALA A 119 -1.49 2.54 11.71
CA ALA A 119 -0.13 2.06 11.50
C ALA A 119 0.27 2.22 10.03
N ASN A 120 1.46 2.79 9.78
CA ASN A 120 1.99 3.03 8.44
C ASN A 120 0.96 3.73 7.54
N ILE A 121 0.39 4.82 8.06
CA ILE A 121 -0.64 5.62 7.39
C ILE A 121 -0.03 6.47 6.28
N TYR A 122 -0.73 6.57 5.15
CA TYR A 122 -0.36 7.43 4.02
C TYR A 122 -1.60 7.88 3.25
N ALA A 123 -1.47 8.92 2.44
CA ALA A 123 -2.49 9.33 1.50
C ALA A 123 -1.94 9.32 0.06
N GLU A 124 -2.78 8.93 -0.89
CA GLU A 124 -2.47 8.96 -2.31
C GLU A 124 -3.39 9.95 -3.02
N ALA A 125 -2.79 10.77 -3.88
CA ALA A 125 -3.52 11.66 -4.77
C ALA A 125 -4.42 10.89 -5.73
N VAL A 126 -5.53 11.51 -6.12
CA VAL A 126 -6.42 11.03 -7.18
C VAL A 126 -6.32 11.98 -8.37
N GLU A 127 -6.51 11.46 -9.58
CA GLU A 127 -6.25 12.19 -10.82
C GLU A 127 -7.12 13.45 -10.97
N ASP A 128 -8.33 13.44 -10.44
CA ASP A 128 -9.28 14.56 -10.52
C ASP A 128 -9.14 15.57 -9.38
N GLY A 129 -8.21 15.35 -8.43
CA GLY A 129 -8.03 16.19 -7.24
C GLY A 129 -9.21 16.16 -6.25
N ASN A 130 -10.27 15.40 -6.54
CA ASN A 130 -11.48 15.38 -5.71
C ASN A 130 -11.32 14.37 -4.58
N GLY A 131 -10.55 14.71 -3.54
CA GLY A 131 -10.28 13.87 -2.38
C GLY A 131 -9.00 13.07 -2.51
N PHE A 132 -8.95 11.88 -1.92
CA PHE A 132 -7.74 11.04 -1.87
C PHE A 132 -8.05 9.59 -1.53
N VAL A 133 -7.04 8.72 -1.57
CA VAL A 133 -7.10 7.37 -1.00
C VAL A 133 -6.22 7.31 0.25
N LEU A 134 -6.81 7.00 1.40
CA LEU A 134 -6.11 6.76 2.65
C LEU A 134 -5.70 5.30 2.74
N GLY A 135 -4.41 5.02 2.90
CA GLY A 135 -3.89 3.70 3.19
C GLY A 135 -3.46 3.55 4.64
N ILE A 136 -3.81 2.42 5.26
CA ILE A 136 -3.32 2.02 6.58
C ILE A 136 -2.94 0.54 6.57
N THR A 137 -1.99 0.17 7.41
CA THR A 137 -1.72 -1.23 7.76
C THR A 137 -2.64 -1.64 8.91
N THR A 138 -3.42 -2.69 8.72
CA THR A 138 -4.37 -3.20 9.72
C THR A 138 -3.78 -4.31 10.57
N ASP A 139 -2.86 -5.10 10.01
CA ASP A 139 -2.08 -6.10 10.75
C ASP A 139 -0.66 -6.17 10.18
N TRP A 140 0.33 -5.85 11.02
CA TRP A 140 1.74 -5.85 10.66
C TRP A 140 2.29 -7.26 10.42
N ASN A 141 1.84 -8.25 11.18
CA ASN A 141 2.36 -9.61 11.13
C ASN A 141 1.91 -10.33 9.85
N THR A 142 0.66 -10.10 9.47
CA THR A 142 0.06 -10.69 8.27
C THR A 142 0.08 -9.74 7.08
N ASN A 143 0.71 -8.56 7.24
CA ASN A 143 0.95 -7.62 6.16
C ASN A 143 -0.36 -7.08 5.53
N GLN A 144 -1.45 -7.10 6.32
CA GLN A 144 -2.78 -6.69 5.90
C GLN A 144 -2.90 -5.18 5.85
N THR A 145 -3.58 -4.69 4.83
CA THR A 145 -3.77 -3.25 4.58
C THR A 145 -5.22 -2.95 4.32
N LYS A 146 -5.62 -1.72 4.60
CA LYS A 146 -6.91 -1.16 4.20
C LYS A 146 -6.67 0.15 3.46
N ARG A 147 -7.31 0.29 2.31
CA ARG A 147 -7.34 1.51 1.51
C ARG A 147 -8.77 2.04 1.48
N THR A 148 -8.98 3.30 1.82
CA THR A 148 -10.30 3.95 1.84
C THR A 148 -10.27 5.17 0.94
N ARG A 149 -11.18 5.24 -0.03
CA ARG A 149 -11.35 6.44 -0.86
C ARG A 149 -12.25 7.44 -0.15
N TYR A 150 -11.78 8.67 -0.06
CA TYR A 150 -12.54 9.83 0.43
C TYR A 150 -12.77 10.78 -0.73
N GLU A 151 -14.02 11.18 -0.99
CA GLU A 151 -14.36 12.24 -1.93
C GLU A 151 -14.60 13.55 -1.18
N TYR A 152 -14.24 14.68 -1.78
CA TYR A 152 -14.51 15.99 -1.19
C TYR A 152 -15.85 16.52 -1.67
N LYS A 153 -16.72 16.92 -0.73
CA LYS A 153 -18.04 17.46 -1.04
C LYS A 153 -18.50 18.41 0.04
N ASN A 154 -18.86 19.63 -0.35
CA ASN A 154 -19.45 20.64 0.55
C ASN A 154 -18.60 20.94 1.80
N GLY A 155 -17.27 20.93 1.69
CA GLY A 155 -16.40 21.17 2.86
C GLY A 155 -16.07 19.91 3.67
N GLU A 156 -16.52 18.74 3.24
CA GLU A 156 -16.39 17.48 3.97
C GLU A 156 -15.69 16.42 3.13
N PHE A 157 -14.96 15.53 3.78
CA PHE A 157 -14.44 14.30 3.18
C PHE A 157 -15.38 13.14 3.48
N ILE A 158 -15.93 12.53 2.43
CA ILE A 158 -16.92 11.45 2.53
C ILE A 158 -16.25 10.14 2.08
N PRO A 159 -16.11 9.13 2.96
CA PRO A 159 -15.57 7.85 2.55
C PRO A 159 -16.56 7.10 1.65
N VAL A 160 -16.16 6.70 0.44
CA VAL A 160 -17.08 6.12 -0.56
C VAL A 160 -16.91 4.61 -0.74
N TRP A 161 -15.67 4.11 -0.66
CA TRP A 161 -15.38 2.68 -0.71
C TRP A 161 -14.10 2.37 0.04
N TYR A 162 -13.95 1.11 0.43
CA TYR A 162 -12.68 0.58 0.92
C TYR A 162 -12.30 -0.73 0.22
N GLN A 163 -11.02 -1.05 0.29
CA GLN A 163 -10.43 -2.32 -0.15
C GLN A 163 -9.49 -2.83 0.93
N GLU A 164 -9.42 -4.14 1.10
CA GLU A 164 -8.50 -4.78 2.05
C GLU A 164 -7.56 -5.72 1.32
N ASN A 165 -6.29 -5.77 1.77
CA ASN A 165 -5.26 -6.69 1.29
C ASN A 165 -4.92 -6.56 -0.19
N CYS A 166 -5.06 -5.35 -0.72
CA CYS A 166 -4.73 -5.02 -2.10
C CYS A 166 -3.34 -4.40 -2.20
N ARG A 167 -2.46 -5.12 -2.89
CA ARG A 167 -1.09 -4.71 -3.22
C ARG A 167 -0.93 -4.62 -4.72
#